data_AF-A0A8H7BWR6-F1
#
_entry.id   AF-A0A8H7BWR6-F1
#
_cell.length_a   1.000
_cell.length_b   1.000
_cell.length_c   1.000
_cell.angle_alpha   90.00
_cell.angle_beta   90.00
_cell.angle_gamma   90.00
#
_symmetry.space_group_name_H-M   'P 1'
#
loop_
_entity.id
_entity.type
_entity.pdbx_description
1 polymer ?
#
loop_
_entity_poly.entity_id
_entity_poly.type
_entity_poly.pdbx_seq_one_letter_code
_entity_poly.pdbx_strand_id
1 'polypeptide(L)'
;MKTRFVQMNKVERATYQNDAQYRWFIKHRHGTISNQVSTAYVVGLIALIVVCVAGEISSTRTKGSHCKFQWADYLLAAFNGMFFLFIAPIIVWSVRGYKDAHGIRTEMLVDVGVGIPCFAIFIFWMVRFDQPTDSLDEYLYRVFLSENWSVFFMTACYVMSVVVPLSSTLSVHFLRDLPTSRPTIDDTLESLHGLNERHRRLHEQPTIHVGDNTLDFPLELTAESLKNALVYKGTLLRLRTLAIQDFSSENVLFYENYLKLADKVKLQIKQARRLSAESKPESDSTLSSAEKAELLTTPIEGPLLDDFIEFYQSFIAEEAPLQVNISYKARKGLDDIFRPLTGYKETTSTWDPSQAFGMSEENVNKLSKVHPQAAARVRRHEKPAEQQAQFPNRRETPVVTLEVFEAAQKETFWNIFASVFPKLVADYKEAERISQDL
;
A
#
# COMPACT_ATOMS: atom_id res chain seq x y z
N MET A 1 -12.10 7.06 -9.12
CA MET A 1 -13.22 7.59 -8.31
C MET A 1 -12.86 7.77 -6.84
N LYS A 2 -12.35 6.75 -6.12
CA LYS A 2 -11.97 6.86 -4.68
C LYS A 2 -11.01 8.03 -4.39
N THR A 3 -9.99 8.24 -5.22
CA THR A 3 -8.97 9.28 -5.01
C THR A 3 -9.51 10.71 -5.11
N ARG A 4 -10.52 10.98 -5.94
CA ARG A 4 -11.12 12.32 -6.08
C ARG A 4 -11.77 12.78 -4.77
N PHE A 5 -12.50 11.89 -4.10
CA PHE A 5 -13.23 12.21 -2.87
C PHE A 5 -12.33 12.28 -1.63
N VAL A 6 -11.21 11.54 -1.62
CA VAL A 6 -10.17 11.65 -0.59
C VAL A 6 -9.50 13.03 -0.61
N GLN A 7 -9.36 13.63 -1.80
CA GLN A 7 -8.58 14.84 -2.02
C GLN A 7 -9.39 16.14 -1.90
N MET A 8 -10.69 16.07 -1.61
CA MET A 8 -11.53 17.26 -1.48
C MET A 8 -11.16 18.08 -0.25
N ASN A 9 -11.00 19.40 -0.45
CA ASN A 9 -10.82 20.35 0.64
C ASN A 9 -12.14 20.54 1.43
N LYS A 10 -12.12 21.17 2.62
CA LYS A 10 -13.33 21.33 3.47
C LYS A 10 -14.50 21.98 2.73
N VAL A 11 -14.22 22.98 1.88
CA VAL A 11 -15.25 23.71 1.11
C VAL A 11 -15.86 22.79 0.05
N GLU A 12 -15.03 22.08 -0.71
CA GLU A 12 -15.48 21.09 -1.70
C GLU A 12 -16.26 19.96 -1.02
N ARG A 13 -15.82 19.45 0.14
CA ARG A 13 -16.58 18.44 0.88
C ARG A 13 -17.96 18.95 1.27
N ALA A 14 -18.09 20.21 1.68
CA ALA A 14 -19.39 20.82 1.99
C ALA A 14 -20.26 20.92 0.73
N THR A 15 -19.68 21.31 -0.41
CA THR A 15 -20.40 21.38 -1.70
C THR A 15 -20.84 20.00 -2.18
N TYR A 16 -20.02 18.97 -2.00
CA TYR A 16 -20.28 17.59 -2.40
C TYR A 16 -20.96 16.76 -1.29
N GLN A 17 -21.31 17.35 -0.15
CA GLN A 17 -21.94 16.64 0.97
C GLN A 17 -23.29 16.03 0.57
N ASN A 18 -23.96 16.64 -0.41
CA ASN A 18 -25.21 16.16 -0.99
C ASN A 18 -25.01 15.21 -2.20
N ASP A 19 -23.77 15.06 -2.70
CA ASP A 19 -23.48 14.16 -3.81
C ASP A 19 -23.62 12.70 -3.35
N ALA A 20 -24.44 11.94 -4.08
CA ALA A 20 -24.72 10.53 -3.77
C ALA A 20 -23.44 9.66 -3.81
N GLN A 21 -22.51 9.96 -4.71
CA GLN A 21 -21.25 9.22 -4.84
C GLN A 21 -20.28 9.55 -3.70
N TYR A 22 -20.22 10.81 -3.26
CA TYR A 22 -19.40 11.20 -2.11
C TYR A 22 -19.90 10.58 -0.81
N ARG A 23 -21.21 10.62 -0.56
CA ARG A 23 -21.83 9.97 0.60
C ARG A 23 -21.62 8.45 0.58
N TRP A 24 -21.75 7.83 -0.60
CA TRP A 24 -21.44 6.41 -0.75
C TRP A 24 -19.97 6.13 -0.42
N PHE A 25 -19.04 6.92 -0.95
CA PHE A 25 -17.60 6.77 -0.69
C PHE A 25 -17.26 6.90 0.80
N ILE A 26 -17.72 7.97 1.47
CA ILE A 26 -17.47 8.19 2.90
C ILE A 26 -18.06 7.05 3.74
N LYS A 27 -19.29 6.62 3.43
CA LYS A 27 -19.95 5.51 4.13
C LYS A 27 -19.21 4.18 3.97
N HIS A 28 -18.52 3.97 2.85
CA HIS A 28 -17.88 2.69 2.53
C HIS A 28 -16.34 2.72 2.67
N ARG A 29 -15.73 3.87 2.94
CA ARG A 29 -14.26 4.05 3.03
C ARG A 29 -13.60 3.17 4.10
N HIS A 30 -14.21 3.06 5.28
CA HIS A 30 -13.67 2.24 6.38
C HIS A 30 -14.17 0.78 6.36
N GLY A 31 -15.00 0.41 5.37
CA GLY A 31 -15.63 -0.91 5.30
C GLY A 31 -15.51 -1.59 3.94
N THR A 32 -14.62 -1.16 3.04
CA THR A 32 -14.46 -1.74 1.69
C THR A 32 -13.26 -2.66 1.52
N ILE A 33 -12.99 -3.51 2.51
CA ILE A 33 -13.17 -4.92 2.18
C ILE A 33 -14.57 -5.20 2.68
N SER A 34 -15.55 -5.08 1.78
CA SER A 34 -16.95 -5.22 2.12
C SER A 34 -17.10 -6.47 2.97
N ASN A 35 -17.62 -6.33 4.20
CA ASN A 35 -17.97 -7.50 5.01
C ASN A 35 -18.74 -8.51 4.15
N GLN A 36 -19.52 -8.09 3.15
CA GLN A 36 -20.20 -9.01 2.24
C GLN A 36 -19.25 -9.78 1.31
N VAL A 37 -18.17 -9.19 0.80
CA VAL A 37 -17.20 -9.90 -0.05
C VAL A 37 -16.35 -10.83 0.81
N SER A 38 -15.89 -10.38 1.99
CA SER A 38 -15.19 -11.24 2.95
C SER A 38 -16.09 -12.34 3.48
N THR A 39 -17.35 -12.04 3.81
CA THR A 39 -18.34 -13.02 4.25
C THR A 39 -18.69 -13.97 3.11
N ALA A 40 -18.88 -13.51 1.88
CA ALA A 40 -19.10 -14.39 0.73
C ALA A 40 -17.90 -15.31 0.49
N TYR A 41 -16.68 -14.79 0.62
CA TYR A 41 -15.45 -15.59 0.54
C TYR A 41 -15.38 -16.63 1.67
N VAL A 42 -15.60 -16.22 2.93
CA VAL A 42 -15.58 -17.12 4.10
C VAL A 42 -16.69 -18.17 4.00
N VAL A 43 -17.90 -17.78 3.62
CA VAL A 43 -19.03 -18.69 3.40
C VAL A 43 -18.72 -19.66 2.26
N GLY A 44 -18.12 -19.18 1.17
CA GLY A 44 -17.64 -20.02 0.07
C GLY A 44 -16.59 -21.03 0.51
N LEU A 45 -15.63 -20.60 1.34
CA LEU A 45 -14.59 -21.46 1.91
C LEU A 45 -15.19 -22.53 2.83
N ILE A 46 -16.11 -22.14 3.72
CA ILE A 46 -16.82 -23.07 4.61
C ILE A 46 -17.63 -24.08 3.79
N ALA A 47 -18.37 -23.63 2.78
CA ALA A 47 -19.13 -24.50 1.90
C ALA A 47 -18.21 -25.49 1.19
N LEU A 48 -17.05 -25.05 0.69
CA LEU A 48 -16.05 -25.91 0.07
C LEU A 48 -15.54 -26.97 1.06
N ILE A 49 -15.16 -26.58 2.28
CA ILE A 49 -14.71 -27.52 3.32
C ILE A 49 -15.80 -28.55 3.64
N VAL A 50 -17.06 -28.12 3.79
CA VAL A 50 -18.18 -29.02 4.07
C VAL A 50 -18.39 -30.03 2.94
N VAL A 51 -18.32 -29.59 1.68
CA VAL A 51 -18.45 -30.48 0.52
C VAL A 51 -17.28 -31.46 0.46
N CYS A 52 -16.04 -31.02 0.72
CA CYS A 52 -14.86 -31.91 0.82
C CYS A 52 -15.05 -32.98 1.89
N VAL A 53 -15.40 -32.58 3.11
CA VAL A 53 -15.56 -33.50 4.25
C VAL A 53 -16.73 -34.46 4.02
N ALA A 54 -17.86 -33.98 3.50
CA ALA A 54 -19.01 -34.83 3.18
C ALA A 54 -18.69 -35.82 2.06
N GLY A 55 -17.99 -35.38 1.01
CA GLY A 55 -17.51 -36.22 -0.08
C GLY A 55 -16.61 -37.34 0.42
N GLU A 56 -15.66 -37.00 1.29
CA GLU A 56 -14.73 -37.97 1.89
C GLU A 56 -15.47 -38.98 2.78
N ILE A 57 -16.34 -38.53 3.69
CA ILE A 57 -17.12 -39.42 4.57
C ILE A 57 -18.02 -40.35 3.76
N SER A 58 -18.71 -39.83 2.74
CA SER A 58 -19.58 -40.62 1.87
C SER A 58 -18.80 -41.68 1.09
N SER A 59 -17.62 -41.29 0.58
CA SER A 59 -16.69 -42.16 -0.11
C SER A 59 -16.21 -43.31 0.80
N THR A 60 -15.70 -42.98 2.00
CA THR A 60 -15.22 -43.98 2.96
C THR A 60 -16.32 -44.96 3.36
N ARG A 61 -17.57 -44.48 3.53
CA ARG A 61 -18.71 -45.33 3.91
C ARG A 61 -19.16 -46.28 2.81
N THR A 62 -19.16 -45.85 1.55
CA THR A 62 -19.68 -46.65 0.43
C THR A 62 -18.66 -47.64 -0.12
N LYS A 63 -17.36 -47.31 -0.10
CA LYS A 63 -16.30 -48.16 -0.68
C LYS A 63 -15.32 -48.75 0.33
N GLY A 64 -15.42 -48.40 1.61
CA GLY A 64 -14.56 -48.91 2.69
C GLY A 64 -13.09 -48.51 2.53
N SER A 65 -12.19 -49.29 3.13
CA SER A 65 -10.73 -49.08 3.06
C SER A 65 -10.11 -49.36 1.69
N HIS A 66 -10.89 -49.91 0.74
CA HIS A 66 -10.47 -50.12 -0.64
C HIS A 66 -10.69 -48.90 -1.52
N CYS A 67 -10.81 -47.71 -0.90
CA CYS A 67 -10.88 -46.45 -1.61
C CYS A 67 -9.51 -46.14 -2.26
N LYS A 68 -9.26 -46.78 -3.40
CA LYS A 68 -8.13 -46.48 -4.29
C LYS A 68 -8.25 -45.08 -4.89
N PHE A 69 -9.46 -44.52 -4.86
CA PHE A 69 -9.82 -43.22 -5.39
C PHE A 69 -9.93 -42.18 -4.29
N GLN A 70 -9.10 -41.15 -4.39
CA GLN A 70 -9.26 -39.92 -3.63
C GLN A 70 -10.39 -39.12 -4.28
N TRP A 71 -11.63 -39.29 -3.81
CA TRP A 71 -12.76 -38.47 -4.25
C TRP A 71 -12.48 -36.96 -4.10
N ALA A 72 -11.62 -36.62 -3.15
CA ALA A 72 -11.04 -35.29 -2.98
C ALA A 72 -10.44 -34.74 -4.29
N ASP A 73 -9.78 -35.56 -5.11
CA ASP A 73 -9.13 -35.11 -6.34
C ASP A 73 -10.15 -34.71 -7.41
N TYR A 74 -11.24 -35.47 -7.57
CA TYR A 74 -12.32 -35.11 -8.50
C TYR A 74 -13.04 -33.84 -8.06
N LEU A 75 -13.22 -33.67 -6.75
CA LEU A 75 -13.85 -32.48 -6.20
C LEU A 75 -12.95 -31.26 -6.41
N LEU A 76 -11.67 -31.39 -6.10
CA LEU A 76 -10.65 -30.35 -6.32
C LEU A 76 -10.53 -30.00 -7.80
N ALA A 77 -10.52 -31.01 -8.67
CA ALA A 77 -10.59 -30.86 -10.12
C ALA A 77 -11.85 -30.06 -10.53
N ALA A 78 -13.02 -30.41 -10.03
CA ALA A 78 -14.25 -29.69 -10.36
C ALA A 78 -14.20 -28.21 -9.92
N PHE A 79 -13.68 -27.93 -8.71
CA PHE A 79 -13.53 -26.56 -8.21
C PHE A 79 -12.52 -25.75 -9.03
N ASN A 80 -11.35 -26.31 -9.30
CA ASN A 80 -10.33 -25.66 -10.13
C ASN A 80 -10.84 -25.44 -11.56
N GLY A 81 -11.56 -26.41 -12.12
CA GLY A 81 -12.21 -26.29 -13.42
C GLY A 81 -13.22 -25.15 -13.45
N MET A 82 -14.08 -25.04 -12.44
CA MET A 82 -15.02 -23.91 -12.32
C MET A 82 -14.28 -22.58 -12.18
N PHE A 83 -13.20 -22.52 -11.42
CA PHE A 83 -12.38 -21.32 -11.29
C PHE A 83 -11.81 -20.89 -12.64
N PHE A 84 -11.13 -21.80 -13.36
CA PHE A 84 -10.50 -21.48 -14.64
C PHE A 84 -11.50 -21.19 -15.77
N LEU A 85 -12.67 -21.84 -15.77
CA LEU A 85 -13.69 -21.66 -16.81
C LEU A 85 -14.56 -20.42 -16.62
N PHE A 86 -14.85 -20.04 -15.36
CA PHE A 86 -15.80 -18.95 -15.08
C PHE A 86 -15.15 -17.79 -14.35
N ILE A 87 -14.51 -18.04 -13.20
CA ILE A 87 -14.02 -16.97 -12.31
C ILE A 87 -12.84 -16.25 -12.95
N ALA A 88 -11.85 -16.98 -13.43
CA ALA A 88 -10.63 -16.40 -13.96
C ALA A 88 -10.86 -15.54 -15.21
N PRO A 89 -11.69 -15.95 -16.20
CA PRO A 89 -12.07 -15.09 -17.32
C PRO A 89 -12.80 -13.82 -16.89
N ILE A 90 -13.70 -13.91 -15.90
CA ILE A 90 -14.40 -12.73 -15.36
C ILE A 90 -13.41 -11.77 -14.71
N ILE A 91 -12.47 -12.29 -13.91
CA ILE A 91 -11.42 -11.48 -13.29
C ILE A 91 -10.59 -10.81 -14.37
N VAL A 92 -10.00 -11.58 -15.30
CA VAL A 92 -9.16 -11.05 -16.40
C VAL A 92 -9.90 -10.00 -17.23
N TRP A 93 -11.18 -10.23 -17.54
CA TRP A 93 -12.02 -9.26 -18.23
C TRP A 93 -12.22 -7.99 -17.43
N SER A 94 -12.48 -8.12 -16.12
CA SER A 94 -12.71 -7.00 -15.21
C SER A 94 -11.47 -6.15 -15.01
N VAL A 95 -10.26 -6.75 -14.99
CA VAL A 95 -8.99 -5.99 -14.86
C VAL A 95 -8.42 -5.48 -16.19
N ARG A 96 -8.96 -5.87 -17.35
CA ARG A 96 -8.41 -5.49 -18.67
C ARG A 96 -8.27 -3.98 -18.89
N GLY A 97 -9.19 -3.19 -18.35
CA GLY A 97 -9.23 -1.72 -18.51
C GLY A 97 -8.35 -0.96 -17.52
N TYR A 98 -7.75 -1.62 -16.53
CA TYR A 98 -6.97 -0.96 -15.49
C TYR A 98 -5.48 -0.96 -15.84
N LYS A 99 -4.84 0.21 -15.65
CA LYS A 99 -3.37 0.31 -15.68
C LYS A 99 -2.85 -0.29 -14.39
N ASP A 100 -2.03 -1.30 -14.56
CA ASP A 100 -1.50 -2.08 -13.46
C ASP A 100 -0.06 -1.65 -13.20
N ALA A 101 0.13 -0.83 -12.17
CA ALA A 101 1.45 -0.35 -11.77
C ALA A 101 2.26 -1.41 -11.00
N HIS A 102 1.59 -2.42 -10.43
CA HIS A 102 2.21 -3.41 -9.55
C HIS A 102 2.39 -4.77 -10.22
N GLY A 103 1.97 -4.94 -11.47
CA GLY A 103 2.09 -6.22 -12.18
C GLY A 103 1.03 -7.25 -11.79
N ILE A 104 0.01 -6.90 -10.99
CA ILE A 104 -1.10 -7.79 -10.56
C ILE A 104 -1.85 -8.36 -11.77
N ARG A 105 -2.12 -7.54 -12.78
CA ARG A 105 -2.76 -7.95 -14.04
C ARG A 105 -1.85 -8.92 -14.79
N THR A 106 -0.56 -8.63 -14.86
CA THR A 106 0.41 -9.50 -15.54
C THR A 106 0.49 -10.84 -14.83
N GLU A 107 0.57 -10.83 -13.49
CA GLU A 107 0.52 -12.01 -12.63
C GLU A 107 -0.75 -12.82 -12.88
N MET A 108 -1.93 -12.20 -12.80
CA MET A 108 -3.20 -12.87 -13.08
C MET A 108 -3.27 -13.46 -14.50
N LEU A 109 -2.73 -12.76 -15.50
CA LEU A 109 -2.68 -13.26 -16.88
C LEU A 109 -1.73 -14.44 -17.02
N VAL A 110 -0.60 -14.43 -16.31
CA VAL A 110 0.34 -15.56 -16.27
C VAL A 110 -0.29 -16.75 -15.57
N ASP A 111 -0.95 -16.54 -14.42
CA ASP A 111 -1.63 -17.60 -13.67
C ASP A 111 -2.71 -18.26 -14.52
N VAL A 112 -3.48 -17.48 -15.28
CA VAL A 112 -4.47 -18.02 -16.22
C VAL A 112 -3.80 -18.69 -17.41
N GLY A 113 -2.78 -18.06 -17.98
CA GLY A 113 -2.08 -18.53 -19.18
C GLY A 113 -1.31 -19.83 -18.97
N VAL A 114 -0.72 -20.03 -17.79
CA VAL A 114 0.02 -21.25 -17.42
C VAL A 114 -0.89 -22.24 -16.70
N GLY A 115 -1.79 -21.75 -15.84
CA GLY A 115 -2.70 -22.57 -15.06
C GLY A 115 -3.68 -23.36 -15.92
N ILE A 116 -4.28 -22.76 -16.95
CA ILE A 116 -5.22 -23.48 -17.83
C ILE A 116 -4.54 -24.69 -18.53
N PRO A 117 -3.39 -24.55 -19.21
CA PRO A 117 -2.68 -25.70 -19.78
C PRO A 117 -2.30 -26.76 -18.75
N CYS A 118 -1.69 -26.37 -17.63
CA CYS A 118 -1.30 -27.32 -16.58
C CYS A 118 -2.51 -28.06 -16.01
N PHE A 119 -3.63 -27.36 -15.82
CA PHE A 119 -4.87 -27.95 -15.34
C PHE A 119 -5.51 -28.88 -16.38
N ALA A 120 -5.51 -28.52 -17.66
CA ALA A 120 -6.00 -29.40 -18.72
C ALA A 120 -5.19 -30.71 -18.81
N ILE A 121 -3.86 -30.61 -18.68
CA ILE A 121 -3.00 -31.79 -18.66
C ILE A 121 -3.22 -32.60 -17.37
N PHE A 122 -3.40 -31.96 -16.22
CA PHE A 122 -3.76 -32.63 -14.97
C PHE A 122 -5.04 -33.47 -15.13
N ILE A 123 -6.11 -32.90 -15.69
CA ILE A 123 -7.36 -33.62 -15.95
C ILE A 123 -7.14 -34.76 -16.95
N PHE A 124 -6.41 -34.51 -18.04
CA PHE A 124 -6.10 -35.56 -19.02
C PHE A 124 -5.33 -36.71 -18.37
N TRP A 125 -4.34 -36.40 -17.52
CA TRP A 125 -3.54 -37.38 -16.81
C TRP A 125 -4.39 -38.20 -15.84
N MET A 126 -5.26 -37.52 -15.10
CA MET A 126 -6.21 -38.12 -14.17
C MET A 126 -7.24 -39.00 -14.89
N VAL A 127 -7.69 -38.67 -16.10
CA VAL A 127 -8.66 -39.51 -16.81
C VAL A 127 -7.99 -40.68 -17.53
N ARG A 128 -6.78 -40.49 -18.06
CA ARG A 128 -6.11 -41.50 -18.90
C ARG A 128 -5.32 -42.54 -18.10
N PHE A 129 -4.62 -42.14 -17.04
CA PHE A 129 -3.66 -43.02 -16.34
C PHE A 129 -4.15 -43.57 -15.01
N ASP A 130 -5.39 -43.27 -14.66
CA ASP A 130 -6.01 -43.64 -13.39
C ASP A 130 -6.38 -45.13 -13.29
N GLN A 131 -6.59 -45.79 -14.43
CA GLN A 131 -6.59 -47.25 -14.53
C GLN A 131 -5.54 -47.67 -15.54
N PRO A 132 -4.28 -47.91 -15.12
CA PRO A 132 -3.24 -48.33 -16.04
C PRO A 132 -3.63 -49.71 -16.60
N THR A 133 -4.01 -49.74 -17.88
CA THR A 133 -4.34 -50.97 -18.60
C THR A 133 -3.08 -51.68 -19.11
N ASP A 134 -2.02 -50.91 -19.35
CA ASP A 134 -0.76 -51.38 -19.91
C ASP A 134 0.41 -51.17 -18.92
N SER A 135 1.47 -51.99 -19.06
CA SER A 135 2.68 -51.89 -18.24
C SER A 135 3.41 -50.55 -18.40
N LEU A 136 3.27 -49.91 -19.57
CA LEU A 136 3.78 -48.56 -19.82
C LEU A 136 3.01 -47.51 -19.00
N ASP A 137 1.69 -47.65 -18.88
CA ASP A 137 0.87 -46.73 -18.09
C ASP A 137 1.21 -46.87 -16.59
N GLU A 138 1.48 -48.09 -16.12
CA GLU A 138 1.93 -48.31 -14.73
C GLU A 138 3.30 -47.66 -14.46
N TYR A 139 4.23 -47.74 -15.41
CA TYR A 139 5.52 -47.07 -15.31
C TYR A 139 5.37 -45.54 -15.29
N LEU A 140 4.59 -44.99 -16.22
CA LEU A 140 4.36 -43.54 -16.31
C LEU A 140 3.67 -43.00 -15.06
N TYR A 141 2.67 -43.72 -14.52
CA TYR A 141 2.00 -43.34 -13.28
C TYR A 141 2.96 -43.34 -12.07
N ARG A 142 3.88 -44.31 -11.99
CA ARG A 142 4.88 -44.37 -10.90
C ARG A 142 5.93 -43.28 -10.99
N VAL A 143 6.37 -42.93 -12.20
CA VAL A 143 7.41 -41.90 -12.40
C VAL A 143 6.82 -40.50 -12.32
N PHE A 144 5.58 -40.33 -12.78
CA PHE A 144 4.99 -39.02 -12.95
C PHE A 144 3.53 -39.01 -12.45
N LEU A 145 3.41 -38.62 -11.19
CA LEU A 145 2.13 -38.42 -10.51
C LEU A 145 1.40 -37.21 -11.07
N SER A 146 0.06 -37.24 -11.04
CA SER A 146 -0.79 -36.15 -11.52
C SER A 146 -0.52 -34.83 -10.77
N GLU A 147 -0.16 -34.95 -9.50
CA GLU A 147 0.13 -33.87 -8.56
C GLU A 147 1.33 -33.03 -8.99
N ASN A 148 2.24 -33.58 -9.79
CA ASN A 148 3.39 -32.86 -10.32
C ASN A 148 2.95 -31.67 -11.20
N TRP A 149 1.81 -31.75 -11.89
CA TRP A 149 1.29 -30.66 -12.72
C TRP A 149 0.95 -29.41 -11.89
N SER A 150 0.45 -29.60 -10.66
CA SER A 150 0.23 -28.50 -9.72
C SER A 150 1.54 -27.88 -9.24
N VAL A 151 2.59 -28.70 -9.05
CA VAL A 151 3.93 -28.20 -8.68
C VAL A 151 4.53 -27.37 -9.82
N PHE A 152 4.40 -27.81 -11.07
CA PHE A 152 4.86 -27.04 -12.22
C PHE A 152 4.14 -25.70 -12.34
N PHE A 153 2.81 -25.69 -12.17
CA PHE A 153 2.02 -24.47 -12.13
C PHE A 153 2.53 -23.51 -11.04
N MET A 154 2.61 -23.97 -9.79
CA MET A 154 3.07 -23.14 -8.67
C MET A 154 4.50 -22.62 -8.89
N THR A 155 5.38 -23.43 -9.46
CA THR A 155 6.76 -23.04 -9.77
C THR A 155 6.78 -21.95 -10.85
N ALA A 156 5.99 -22.09 -11.90
CA ALA A 156 5.89 -21.10 -12.97
C ALA A 156 5.31 -19.77 -12.45
N CYS A 157 4.25 -19.82 -11.62
CA CYS A 157 3.69 -18.65 -10.94
C CYS A 157 4.76 -17.96 -10.07
N TYR A 158 5.50 -18.72 -9.26
CA TYR A 158 6.55 -18.17 -8.43
C TYR A 158 7.68 -17.52 -9.24
N VAL A 159 8.15 -18.17 -10.30
CA VAL A 159 9.19 -17.60 -11.18
C VAL A 159 8.71 -16.29 -11.80
N MET A 160 7.48 -16.24 -12.29
CA MET A 160 6.95 -15.08 -12.99
C MET A 160 6.56 -13.93 -12.06
N SER A 161 5.98 -14.22 -10.89
CA SER A 161 5.53 -13.21 -9.92
C SER A 161 6.64 -12.71 -8.99
N VAL A 162 7.65 -13.54 -8.70
CA VAL A 162 8.70 -13.20 -7.74
C VAL A 162 10.07 -13.08 -8.41
N VAL A 163 10.52 -14.13 -9.11
CA VAL A 163 11.90 -14.18 -9.61
C VAL A 163 12.13 -13.17 -10.74
N VAL A 164 11.23 -13.06 -11.71
CA VAL A 164 11.36 -12.13 -12.83
C VAL A 164 11.36 -10.67 -12.34
N PRO A 165 10.39 -10.20 -11.53
CA PRO A 165 10.43 -8.85 -10.97
C PRO A 165 11.68 -8.57 -10.13
N LEU A 166 12.09 -9.53 -9.28
CA LEU A 166 13.29 -9.37 -8.46
C LEU A 166 14.57 -9.30 -9.31
N SER A 167 14.68 -10.12 -10.35
CA SER A 167 15.82 -10.08 -11.25
C SER A 167 15.89 -8.77 -12.03
N SER A 168 14.76 -8.26 -12.54
CA SER A 168 14.72 -6.98 -13.25
C SER A 168 15.14 -5.80 -12.35
N THR A 169 14.74 -5.81 -11.08
CA THR A 169 15.13 -4.76 -10.11
C THR A 169 16.60 -4.85 -9.72
N LEU A 170 17.12 -6.07 -9.53
CA LEU A 170 18.55 -6.29 -9.26
C LEU A 170 19.44 -5.93 -10.45
N SER A 171 19.03 -6.25 -11.69
CA SER A 171 19.78 -5.90 -12.89
C SER A 171 19.91 -4.39 -13.07
N VAL A 172 18.88 -3.61 -12.74
CA VAL A 172 18.95 -2.14 -12.79
C VAL A 172 19.95 -1.59 -11.76
N HIS A 173 20.03 -2.17 -10.56
CA HIS A 173 21.04 -1.80 -9.57
C HIS A 173 22.45 -2.23 -9.97
N PHE A 174 22.62 -3.48 -10.42
CA PHE A 174 23.91 -4.03 -10.79
C PHE A 174 24.51 -3.34 -12.04
N LEU A 175 23.67 -3.04 -13.05
CA LEU A 175 24.10 -2.28 -14.23
C LEU A 175 24.42 -0.82 -13.93
N ARG A 176 23.86 -0.25 -12.86
CA ARG A 176 24.17 1.11 -12.40
C ARG A 176 25.51 1.22 -11.68
N ASP A 177 25.96 0.12 -11.06
CA ASP A 177 27.22 0.08 -10.32
C ASP A 177 28.41 -0.41 -11.17
N LEU A 178 28.16 -0.89 -12.40
CA LEU A 178 29.22 -1.17 -13.35
C LEU A 178 29.80 0.16 -13.88
N PRO A 179 31.12 0.40 -13.77
CA PRO A 179 31.75 1.59 -14.34
C PRO A 179 31.53 1.56 -15.86
N THR A 180 30.68 2.45 -16.36
CA THR A 180 30.40 2.60 -17.79
C THR A 180 31.64 3.11 -18.52
N SER A 181 32.54 2.20 -18.90
CA SER A 181 33.35 2.34 -20.10
C SER A 181 32.41 2.11 -21.28
N ARG A 182 31.89 3.18 -21.87
CA ARG A 182 31.02 3.18 -23.06
C ARG A 182 31.61 2.31 -24.19
N PRO A 183 30.88 1.31 -24.69
CA PRO A 183 31.00 0.87 -26.07
C PRO A 183 29.80 1.40 -26.88
N THR A 184 30.11 2.03 -28.00
CA THR A 184 29.17 2.48 -29.03
C THR A 184 28.51 1.25 -29.66
N ILE A 185 27.22 1.02 -29.41
CA ILE A 185 26.41 0.00 -30.12
C ILE A 185 25.15 0.73 -30.60
N ASP A 186 25.22 1.26 -31.83
CA ASP A 186 24.15 2.05 -32.44
C ASP A 186 23.20 1.25 -33.35
N ASP A 187 23.50 0.02 -33.77
CA ASP A 187 22.80 -0.52 -34.96
C ASP A 187 21.84 -1.71 -34.76
N THR A 188 21.48 -2.10 -33.53
CA THR A 188 20.63 -3.31 -33.33
C THR A 188 19.34 -3.14 -32.54
N LEU A 189 19.01 -1.92 -32.08
CA LEU A 189 17.80 -1.66 -31.29
C LEU A 189 16.61 -1.06 -32.07
N GLU A 190 16.72 -0.86 -33.38
CA GLU A 190 15.60 -0.34 -34.21
C GLU A 190 14.51 -1.39 -34.50
N SER A 191 14.82 -2.68 -34.44
CA SER A 191 13.89 -3.77 -34.75
C SER A 191 12.80 -4.00 -33.67
N LEU A 192 13.04 -3.57 -32.42
CA LEU A 192 12.09 -3.71 -31.31
C LEU A 192 11.14 -2.51 -31.13
N HIS A 193 11.37 -1.39 -31.82
CA HIS A 193 10.53 -0.18 -31.71
C HIS A 193 9.18 -0.32 -32.45
N GLY A 194 9.08 -1.17 -33.48
CA GLY A 194 7.87 -1.30 -34.31
C GLY A 194 6.63 -1.90 -33.62
N LEU A 195 6.78 -2.59 -32.50
CA LEU A 195 5.65 -3.15 -31.73
C LEU A 195 5.09 -2.18 -30.68
N ASN A 196 5.83 -1.11 -30.34
CA ASN A 196 5.42 -0.13 -29.33
C ASN A 196 4.50 0.96 -29.92
N GLU A 197 4.64 1.28 -31.21
CA GLU A 197 3.88 2.33 -31.90
C GLU A 197 2.37 2.03 -32.02
N ARG A 198 1.97 0.75 -31.99
CA ARG A 198 0.53 0.37 -32.02
C ARG A 198 -0.16 0.54 -30.66
N HIS A 199 0.58 0.57 -29.56
CA HIS A 199 0.04 0.89 -28.22
C HIS A 199 -0.17 2.40 -28.02
N ARG A 200 0.52 3.24 -28.82
CA ARG A 200 0.48 4.70 -28.72
C ARG A 200 -0.82 5.32 -29.23
N ARG A 201 -1.54 4.69 -30.17
CA ARG A 201 -2.77 5.26 -30.78
C ARG A 201 -4.06 5.11 -29.97
N LEU A 202 -4.05 4.34 -28.87
CA LEU A 202 -5.19 4.25 -27.94
C LEU A 202 -5.02 5.16 -26.70
N HIS A 203 -3.94 5.97 -26.69
CA HIS A 203 -3.58 6.88 -25.61
C HIS A 203 -3.82 8.34 -25.96
N GLU A 204 -5.08 8.72 -26.16
CA GLU A 204 -5.53 10.08 -25.80
C GLU A 204 -5.68 10.15 -24.28
N GLN A 205 -4.56 10.07 -23.54
CA GLN A 205 -4.51 10.80 -22.27
C GLN A 205 -4.55 12.29 -22.61
N PRO A 206 -5.06 13.16 -21.73
CA PRO A 206 -4.96 14.59 -21.93
C PRO A 206 -3.48 14.89 -22.16
N THR A 207 -3.15 15.14 -23.42
CA THR A 207 -1.87 15.69 -23.81
C THR A 207 -1.71 16.89 -22.91
N ILE A 208 -0.59 16.92 -22.20
CA ILE A 208 -0.15 18.14 -21.54
C ILE A 208 -0.10 19.13 -22.71
N HIS A 209 -1.14 19.93 -22.87
CA HIS A 209 -1.06 21.10 -23.70
C HIS A 209 0.00 21.92 -22.99
N VAL A 210 1.23 21.83 -23.50
CA VAL A 210 2.36 22.72 -23.22
C VAL A 210 1.99 24.08 -23.81
N GLY A 211 0.85 24.61 -23.36
CA GLY A 211 0.33 25.93 -23.67
C GLY A 211 0.44 26.73 -22.39
N ASP A 212 1.34 27.69 -22.40
CA ASP A 212 1.54 28.79 -21.45
C ASP A 212 2.22 28.56 -20.09
N ASN A 213 2.56 27.34 -19.68
CA ASN A 213 3.42 27.14 -18.51
C ASN A 213 4.63 26.28 -18.87
N THR A 214 5.54 26.83 -19.69
CA THR A 214 6.91 26.32 -19.78
C THR A 214 7.46 26.27 -18.37
N LEU A 215 7.84 25.08 -17.91
CA LEU A 215 8.58 24.96 -16.66
C LEU A 215 9.89 25.72 -16.85
N ASP A 216 10.10 26.79 -16.09
CA ASP A 216 11.32 27.61 -16.17
C ASP A 216 12.58 26.86 -15.68
N PHE A 217 12.47 25.57 -15.35
CA PHE A 217 13.56 24.76 -14.82
C PHE A 217 13.54 23.35 -15.42
N PRO A 218 14.72 22.77 -15.73
CA PRO A 218 14.82 21.40 -16.19
C PRO A 218 14.45 20.42 -15.06
N LEU A 219 13.67 19.39 -15.40
CA LEU A 219 13.37 18.30 -14.48
C LEU A 219 14.52 17.28 -14.48
N GLU A 220 15.39 17.39 -13.48
CA GLU A 220 16.50 16.46 -13.26
C GLU A 220 16.22 15.58 -12.04
N LEU A 221 16.89 14.42 -11.96
CA LEU A 221 16.76 13.52 -10.82
C LEU A 221 17.55 14.03 -9.61
N THR A 222 17.20 15.22 -9.12
CA THR A 222 17.86 15.90 -7.99
C THR A 222 16.82 16.33 -6.95
N ALA A 223 17.23 16.40 -5.68
CA ALA A 223 16.33 16.81 -4.61
C ALA A 223 15.79 18.23 -4.82
N GLU A 224 16.59 19.12 -5.40
CA GLU A 224 16.17 20.49 -5.68
C GLU A 224 15.08 20.54 -6.76
N SER A 225 15.23 19.74 -7.82
CA SER A 225 14.21 19.62 -8.86
C SER A 225 12.89 19.05 -8.29
N LEU A 226 12.95 18.10 -7.35
CA LEU A 226 11.74 17.62 -6.65
C LEU A 226 11.10 18.73 -5.80
N LYS A 227 11.88 19.50 -5.05
CA LYS A 227 11.33 20.63 -4.28
C LYS A 227 10.59 21.61 -5.19
N ASN A 228 11.21 21.96 -6.32
CA ASN A 228 10.58 22.80 -7.33
C ASN A 228 9.30 22.14 -7.86
N ALA A 229 9.37 20.87 -8.25
CA ALA A 229 8.23 20.12 -8.77
C ALA A 229 7.04 20.05 -7.77
N LEU A 230 7.31 20.04 -6.46
CA LEU A 230 6.30 20.06 -5.40
C LEU A 230 5.68 21.45 -5.18
N VAL A 231 6.39 22.52 -5.53
CA VAL A 231 5.90 23.92 -5.44
C VAL A 231 5.05 24.30 -6.65
N TYR A 232 5.44 23.87 -7.85
CA TYR A 232 4.70 24.22 -9.07
C TYR A 232 3.45 23.34 -9.25
N LYS A 233 2.29 23.98 -9.44
CA LYS A 233 0.98 23.31 -9.51
C LYS A 233 0.87 22.28 -10.63
N GLY A 234 1.47 22.55 -11.79
CA GLY A 234 1.43 21.65 -12.96
C GLY A 234 2.19 20.34 -12.71
N THR A 235 3.44 20.45 -12.26
CA THR A 235 4.27 19.29 -11.90
C THR A 235 3.72 18.53 -10.71
N LEU A 236 3.20 19.23 -9.69
CA LEU A 236 2.57 18.60 -8.53
C LEU A 236 1.34 17.77 -8.95
N LEU A 237 0.51 18.27 -9.87
CA LEU A 237 -0.65 17.52 -10.37
C LEU A 237 -0.23 16.26 -11.13
N ARG A 238 0.83 16.33 -11.93
CA ARG A 238 1.37 15.16 -12.64
C ARG A 238 1.99 14.17 -11.65
N LEU A 239 2.81 14.64 -10.72
CA LEU A 239 3.41 13.83 -9.65
C LEU A 239 2.33 13.12 -8.83
N ARG A 240 1.25 13.82 -8.48
CA ARG A 240 0.09 13.22 -7.79
C ARG A 240 -0.59 12.16 -8.63
N THR A 241 -0.74 12.39 -9.94
CA THR A 241 -1.36 11.40 -10.85
C THR A 241 -0.54 10.13 -10.93
N LEU A 242 0.79 10.25 -11.01
CA LEU A 242 1.71 9.11 -10.95
C LEU A 242 1.64 8.39 -9.60
N ALA A 243 1.65 9.14 -8.49
CA ALA A 243 1.53 8.57 -7.16
C ALA A 243 0.20 7.82 -6.93
N ILE A 244 -0.90 8.27 -7.53
CA ILE A 244 -2.19 7.56 -7.52
C ILE A 244 -2.08 6.23 -8.27
N GLN A 245 -1.40 6.21 -9.42
CA GLN A 245 -1.20 4.98 -10.19
C GLN A 245 -0.36 3.97 -9.40
N ASP A 246 0.59 4.47 -8.62
CA ASP A 246 1.49 3.67 -7.77
C ASP A 246 0.94 3.37 -6.37
N PHE A 247 -0.31 3.72 -6.09
CA PHE A 247 -0.92 3.58 -4.75
C PHE A 247 -0.08 4.19 -3.61
N SER A 248 0.70 5.23 -3.91
CA SER A 248 1.60 5.94 -2.99
C SER A 248 1.25 7.43 -2.85
N SER A 249 0.01 7.78 -3.16
CA SER A 249 -0.50 9.16 -3.19
C SER A 249 -0.47 9.84 -1.82
N GLU A 250 -0.49 9.07 -0.73
CA GLU A 250 -0.40 9.56 0.64
C GLU A 250 0.87 10.37 0.90
N ASN A 251 2.02 9.99 0.32
CA ASN A 251 3.27 10.73 0.50
C ASN A 251 3.20 12.11 -0.15
N VAL A 252 2.72 12.18 -1.40
CA VAL A 252 2.58 13.46 -2.13
C VAL A 252 1.53 14.35 -1.48
N LEU A 253 0.40 13.78 -1.04
CA LEU A 253 -0.66 14.52 -0.35
C LEU A 253 -0.21 15.02 1.02
N PHE A 254 0.56 14.23 1.76
CA PHE A 254 1.16 14.68 3.03
C PHE A 254 2.02 15.91 2.79
N TYR A 255 2.95 15.84 1.82
CA TYR A 255 3.90 16.93 1.58
C TYR A 255 3.19 18.21 1.11
N GLU A 256 2.21 18.09 0.21
CA GLU A 256 1.39 19.22 -0.21
C GLU A 256 0.63 19.87 0.96
N ASN A 257 0.01 19.06 1.83
CA ASN A 257 -0.71 19.61 2.98
C ASN A 257 0.24 20.18 4.04
N TYR A 258 1.45 19.64 4.17
CA TYR A 258 2.51 20.22 4.99
C TYR A 258 2.88 21.63 4.50
N LEU A 259 3.08 21.81 3.18
CA LEU A 259 3.39 23.13 2.61
C LEU A 259 2.26 24.13 2.86
N LYS A 260 0.99 23.72 2.70
CA LYS A 260 -0.18 24.56 3.03
C LYS A 260 -0.21 24.93 4.50
N LEU A 261 0.13 24.00 5.39
CA LEU A 261 0.20 24.25 6.83
C LEU A 261 1.31 25.26 7.15
N ALA A 262 2.50 25.08 6.57
CA ALA A 262 3.61 26.00 6.69
C ALA A 262 3.25 27.42 6.22
N ASP A 263 2.54 27.56 5.10
CA ASP A 263 2.10 28.87 4.61
C ASP A 263 1.08 29.54 5.53
N LYS A 264 0.19 28.77 6.19
CA LYS A 264 -0.70 29.32 7.23
C LYS A 264 0.09 29.83 8.43
N VAL A 265 1.12 29.10 8.88
CA VAL A 265 2.00 29.56 9.98
C VAL A 265 2.73 30.84 9.58
N LYS A 266 3.29 30.92 8.36
CA LYS A 266 3.92 32.15 7.84
C LYS A 266 2.95 33.34 7.87
N LEU A 267 1.70 33.14 7.48
CA LEU A 267 0.67 34.19 7.50
C LEU A 267 0.39 34.66 8.93
N GLN A 268 0.30 33.74 9.90
CA GLN A 268 0.12 34.07 11.31
C GLN A 268 1.31 34.88 11.86
N ILE A 269 2.55 34.46 11.57
CA ILE A 269 3.77 35.19 11.96
C ILE A 269 3.75 36.60 11.38
N LYS A 270 3.44 36.73 10.08
CA LYS A 270 3.35 38.04 9.42
C LYS A 270 2.27 38.94 10.04
N GLN A 271 1.14 38.38 10.43
CA GLN A 271 0.08 39.12 11.14
C GLN A 271 0.54 39.56 12.53
N ALA A 272 1.19 38.67 13.29
CA ALA A 272 1.74 39.00 14.61
C ALA A 272 2.82 40.09 14.52
N ARG A 273 3.72 40.03 13.52
CA ARG A 273 4.71 41.08 13.26
C ARG A 273 4.05 42.42 12.93
N ARG A 274 2.98 42.44 12.13
CA ARG A 274 2.24 43.68 11.81
C ARG A 274 1.61 44.32 13.04
N LEU A 275 1.13 43.53 13.99
CA LEU A 275 0.59 44.03 15.26
C LEU A 275 1.69 44.57 16.20
N SER A 276 2.91 44.04 16.09
CA SER A 276 4.06 44.47 16.91
C SER A 276 4.88 45.61 16.28
N ALA A 277 4.89 45.74 14.94
CA ALA A 277 5.78 46.63 14.18
C ALA A 277 5.32 48.09 14.12
N GLU A 278 4.32 48.50 14.91
CA GLU A 278 3.90 49.90 15.02
C GLU A 278 4.98 50.80 15.69
N SER A 279 6.21 50.30 15.95
CA SER A 279 7.26 51.04 16.66
C SER A 279 8.70 50.99 16.11
N LYS A 280 9.04 50.43 14.94
CA LYS A 280 10.42 50.60 14.38
C LYS A 280 10.58 50.25 12.89
N PRO A 281 11.35 51.04 12.10
CA PRO A 281 11.67 50.70 10.72
C PRO A 281 12.71 49.58 10.61
N GLU A 282 12.45 48.71 9.64
CA GLU A 282 13.07 47.40 9.36
C GLU A 282 14.32 47.57 8.48
N SER A 283 15.43 46.90 8.84
CA SER A 283 16.64 46.82 8.01
C SER A 283 16.66 45.47 7.27
N ASP A 284 16.51 45.53 5.95
CA ASP A 284 16.47 44.39 5.02
C ASP A 284 17.87 43.82 4.74
N SER A 285 18.04 42.48 4.79
CA SER A 285 18.86 41.66 3.86
C SER A 285 19.31 40.27 4.37
N THR A 286 19.12 39.90 5.65
CA THR A 286 19.55 38.58 6.17
C THR A 286 18.41 37.59 6.46
N LEU A 287 17.21 37.83 5.91
CA LEU A 287 15.97 37.22 6.37
C LEU A 287 15.81 35.70 6.15
N SER A 288 16.39 35.07 5.11
CA SER A 288 15.99 33.71 4.72
C SER A 288 16.20 32.61 5.79
N SER A 289 17.35 32.60 6.49
CA SER A 289 17.63 31.57 7.50
C SER A 289 16.91 31.84 8.83
N ALA A 290 16.87 33.11 9.24
CA ALA A 290 16.18 33.53 10.46
C ALA A 290 14.67 33.34 10.34
N GLU A 291 14.08 33.66 9.19
CA GLU A 291 12.66 33.42 8.89
C GLU A 291 12.31 31.94 8.95
N LYS A 292 13.19 31.07 8.45
CA LYS A 292 12.98 29.62 8.54
C LYS A 292 13.01 29.14 10.00
N ALA A 293 13.97 29.62 10.80
CA ALA A 293 14.05 29.25 12.21
C ALA A 293 12.82 29.76 12.99
N GLU A 294 12.36 30.98 12.73
CA GLU A 294 11.16 31.54 13.34
C GLU A 294 9.91 30.76 12.92
N LEU A 295 9.79 30.39 11.65
CA LEU A 295 8.68 29.56 11.14
C LEU A 295 8.57 28.22 11.87
N LEU A 296 9.70 27.61 12.20
CA LEU A 296 9.74 26.30 12.85
C LEU A 296 9.47 26.37 14.36
N THR A 297 9.88 27.46 15.01
CA THR A 297 9.86 27.59 16.47
C THR A 297 8.65 28.35 17.02
N THR A 298 7.89 29.04 16.17
CA THR A 298 6.71 29.79 16.59
C THR A 298 5.64 28.86 17.18
N PRO A 299 5.19 29.10 18.44
CA PRO A 299 4.07 28.38 19.04
C PRO A 299 2.78 28.53 18.23
N ILE A 300 2.09 27.41 18.01
CA ILE A 300 0.81 27.37 17.29
C ILE A 300 -0.34 27.44 18.28
N GLU A 301 -1.20 28.44 18.12
CA GLU A 301 -2.34 28.69 19.01
C GLU A 301 -3.66 28.82 18.25
N GLY A 302 -4.76 28.60 18.98
CA GLY A 302 -6.12 28.85 18.51
C GLY A 302 -6.55 27.95 17.33
N PRO A 303 -7.24 28.49 16.31
CA PRO A 303 -7.85 27.70 15.24
C PRO A 303 -6.84 26.98 14.34
N LEU A 304 -5.56 27.40 14.35
CA LEU A 304 -4.52 26.72 13.59
C LEU A 304 -4.13 25.38 14.24
N LEU A 305 -4.31 25.23 15.56
CA LEU A 305 -4.06 23.97 16.26
C LEU A 305 -4.99 22.85 15.75
N ASP A 306 -6.24 23.18 15.43
CA ASP A 306 -7.21 22.21 14.89
C ASP A 306 -6.75 21.67 13.52
N ASP A 307 -6.14 22.52 12.69
CA ASP A 307 -5.57 22.10 11.40
C ASP A 307 -4.36 21.17 11.59
N PHE A 308 -3.53 21.40 12.61
CA PHE A 308 -2.42 20.52 12.97
C PHE A 308 -2.92 19.15 13.47
N ILE A 309 -3.97 19.16 14.29
CA ILE A 309 -4.62 17.94 14.78
C ILE A 309 -5.22 17.14 13.61
N GLU A 310 -5.95 17.79 12.70
CA GLU A 310 -6.51 17.13 11.51
C GLU A 310 -5.40 16.57 10.60
N PHE A 311 -4.30 17.30 10.44
CA PHE A 311 -3.14 16.84 9.68
C PHE A 311 -2.53 15.59 10.30
N TYR A 312 -2.30 15.59 11.62
CA TYR A 312 -1.82 14.41 12.36
C TYR A 312 -2.77 13.21 12.20
N GLN A 313 -4.07 13.39 12.41
CA GLN A 313 -5.06 12.30 12.29
C GLN A 313 -5.19 11.75 10.86
N SER A 314 -4.96 12.59 9.85
CA SER A 314 -5.10 12.21 8.45
C SER A 314 -3.92 11.38 7.94
N PHE A 315 -2.70 11.68 8.41
CA PHE A 315 -1.48 11.13 7.82
C PHE A 315 -0.54 10.41 8.78
N ILE A 316 -0.61 10.65 10.09
CA ILE A 316 0.40 10.16 11.04
C ILE A 316 -0.17 9.11 11.98
N ALA A 317 -1.35 9.40 12.55
CA ALA A 317 -1.98 8.57 13.57
C ALA A 317 -2.03 7.09 13.16
N GLU A 318 -2.04 6.20 14.15
CA GLU A 318 -2.26 4.78 13.90
C GLU A 318 -3.60 4.58 13.17
N GLU A 319 -3.60 3.73 12.13
CA GLU A 319 -4.77 3.52 11.25
C GLU A 319 -5.24 4.78 10.50
N ALA A 320 -4.41 5.82 10.41
CA ALA A 320 -4.73 7.00 9.65
C ALA A 320 -5.08 6.63 8.19
N PRO A 321 -6.12 7.26 7.62
CA PRO A 321 -6.65 6.90 6.31
C PRO A 321 -5.66 7.10 5.16
N LEU A 322 -4.71 8.02 5.34
CA LEU A 322 -3.61 8.30 4.42
C LEU A 322 -2.29 8.21 5.18
N GLN A 323 -2.16 7.18 6.03
CA GLN A 323 -0.99 7.00 6.87
C GLN A 323 0.28 6.93 6.01
N VAL A 324 1.21 7.86 6.23
CA VAL A 324 2.52 7.83 5.57
C VAL A 324 3.46 6.84 6.24
N ASN A 325 4.30 6.20 5.43
CA ASN A 325 5.33 5.30 5.92
C ASN A 325 6.55 6.09 6.42
N ILE A 326 6.60 6.31 7.73
CA ILE A 326 7.68 7.00 8.43
C ILE A 326 8.24 6.11 9.55
N SER A 327 9.46 6.40 9.97
CA SER A 327 10.16 5.69 11.02
C SER A 327 9.42 5.76 12.35
N TYR A 328 9.56 4.71 13.16
CA TYR A 328 9.00 4.66 14.51
C TYR A 328 9.44 5.86 15.36
N LYS A 329 10.69 6.32 15.19
CA LYS A 329 11.21 7.49 15.92
C LYS A 329 10.45 8.77 15.56
N ALA A 330 10.25 9.04 14.26
CA ALA A 330 9.52 10.22 13.80
C ALA A 330 8.04 10.17 14.25
N ARG A 331 7.40 9.00 14.12
CA ARG A 331 6.01 8.81 14.56
C ARG A 331 5.84 8.97 16.07
N LYS A 332 6.67 8.30 16.87
CA LYS A 332 6.58 8.33 18.34
C LYS A 332 6.65 9.76 18.88
N GLY A 333 7.55 10.59 18.34
CA GLY A 333 7.65 12.00 18.75
C GLY A 333 6.37 12.79 18.47
N LEU A 334 5.69 12.50 17.35
CA LEU A 334 4.40 13.11 17.03
C LEU A 334 3.28 12.56 17.91
N ASP A 335 3.25 11.25 18.17
CA ASP A 335 2.24 10.61 19.02
C ASP A 335 2.29 11.14 20.45
N ASP A 336 3.50 11.31 21.01
CA ASP A 336 3.71 11.86 22.36
C ASP A 336 3.12 13.28 22.50
N ILE A 337 3.10 14.06 21.42
CA ILE A 337 2.59 15.44 21.37
C ILE A 337 1.08 15.49 21.09
N PHE A 338 0.61 14.76 20.07
CA PHE A 338 -0.76 14.91 19.54
C PHE A 338 -1.77 13.95 20.15
N ARG A 339 -1.36 12.79 20.67
CA ARG A 339 -2.29 11.83 21.28
C ARG A 339 -3.04 12.43 22.49
N PRO A 340 -2.40 13.21 23.40
CA PRO A 340 -3.12 13.90 24.46
C PRO A 340 -4.11 14.97 23.94
N LEU A 341 -3.79 15.62 22.82
CA LEU A 341 -4.57 16.73 22.25
C LEU A 341 -5.82 16.25 21.49
N THR A 342 -5.75 15.08 20.86
CA THR A 342 -6.87 14.50 20.10
C THR A 342 -7.98 13.98 21.00
N GLY A 343 -7.79 13.92 22.32
CA GLY A 343 -8.73 13.28 23.23
C GLY A 343 -8.93 11.80 22.93
N TYR A 344 -8.06 11.20 22.10
CA TYR A 344 -8.10 9.79 21.76
C TYR A 344 -7.71 9.03 23.02
N LYS A 345 -8.71 8.63 23.79
CA LYS A 345 -8.55 7.58 24.78
C LYS A 345 -8.19 6.36 23.96
N GLU A 346 -6.90 6.04 24.00
CA GLU A 346 -6.42 4.72 23.65
C GLU A 346 -7.31 3.76 24.42
N THR A 347 -8.30 3.17 23.74
CA THR A 347 -8.74 1.83 24.11
C THR A 347 -7.52 1.00 23.82
N THR A 348 -6.56 1.04 24.75
CA THR A 348 -5.71 -0.08 25.02
C THR A 348 -6.68 -1.22 25.28
N SER A 349 -7.06 -1.89 24.19
CA SER A 349 -7.08 -3.33 24.17
C SER A 349 -5.67 -3.71 24.61
N THR A 350 -5.41 -3.64 25.93
CA THR A 350 -4.58 -4.62 26.59
C THR A 350 -5.13 -5.92 26.07
N TRP A 351 -4.44 -6.46 25.08
CA TRP A 351 -4.68 -7.79 24.56
C TRP A 351 -4.53 -8.69 25.77
N ASP A 352 -5.65 -8.98 26.41
CA ASP A 352 -5.72 -9.86 27.55
C ASP A 352 -5.58 -11.26 26.97
N PRO A 353 -4.43 -11.93 27.15
CA PRO A 353 -4.22 -13.26 26.59
C PRO A 353 -5.30 -14.23 27.08
N SER A 354 -5.95 -13.95 28.22
CA SER A 354 -7.03 -14.78 28.74
C SER A 354 -8.28 -14.79 27.84
N GLN A 355 -8.57 -13.70 27.12
CA GLN A 355 -9.71 -13.62 26.21
C GLN A 355 -9.45 -14.32 24.87
N ALA A 356 -8.21 -14.35 24.39
CA ALA A 356 -7.84 -15.04 23.15
C ALA A 356 -7.83 -16.58 23.29
N PHE A 357 -7.64 -17.09 24.51
CA PHE A 357 -7.57 -18.54 24.78
C PHE A 357 -8.80 -19.13 25.46
N GLY A 358 -9.85 -18.34 25.75
CA GLY A 358 -11.09 -18.85 26.34
C GLY A 358 -10.88 -19.67 27.63
N MET A 359 -9.81 -19.39 28.38
CA MET A 359 -9.51 -20.11 29.61
C MET A 359 -10.19 -19.39 30.77
N SER A 360 -11.17 -20.05 31.40
CA SER A 360 -11.76 -19.55 32.66
C SER A 360 -10.68 -19.42 33.74
N GLU A 361 -10.84 -18.47 34.68
CA GLU A 361 -9.95 -18.31 35.84
C GLU A 361 -9.71 -19.63 36.60
N GLU A 362 -10.68 -20.56 36.54
CA GLU A 362 -10.57 -21.89 37.12
C GLU A 362 -9.46 -22.74 36.47
N ASN A 363 -9.27 -22.60 35.15
CA ASN A 363 -8.22 -23.30 34.40
C ASN A 363 -6.83 -22.71 34.65
N VAL A 364 -6.73 -21.39 34.85
CA VAL A 364 -5.47 -20.73 35.24
C VAL A 364 -5.03 -21.19 36.64
N ASN A 365 -5.98 -21.34 37.57
CA ASN A 365 -5.72 -21.88 38.90
C ASN A 365 -5.37 -23.38 38.90
N LYS A 366 -5.92 -24.17 37.96
CA LYS A 366 -5.52 -25.57 37.76
C LYS A 366 -4.12 -25.67 37.14
N LEU A 367 -3.79 -24.83 36.16
CA LEU A 367 -2.46 -24.80 35.53
C LEU A 367 -1.36 -24.36 36.52
N SER A 368 -1.69 -23.42 37.41
CA SER A 368 -0.84 -22.99 38.53
C SER A 368 -0.51 -24.13 39.52
N LYS A 369 -1.37 -25.14 39.66
CA LYS A 369 -1.14 -26.30 40.54
C LYS A 369 -0.29 -27.38 39.87
N VAL A 370 -0.31 -27.47 38.53
CA VAL A 370 0.40 -28.51 37.77
C VAL A 370 1.82 -28.06 37.37
N HIS A 371 2.07 -26.75 37.23
CA HIS A 371 3.39 -26.21 36.86
C HIS A 371 3.78 -24.96 37.67
N PRO A 372 4.29 -25.11 38.91
CA PRO A 372 4.62 -23.99 39.79
C PRO A 372 5.71 -23.05 39.24
N GLN A 373 6.56 -23.53 38.31
CA GLN A 373 7.61 -22.72 37.69
C GLN A 373 7.08 -21.77 36.59
N ALA A 374 5.94 -22.08 35.95
CA ALA A 374 5.32 -21.19 34.96
C ALA A 374 4.58 -20.02 35.64
N ALA A 375 3.92 -20.27 36.77
CA ALA A 375 3.23 -19.25 37.57
C ALA A 375 4.19 -18.24 38.23
N ALA A 376 5.41 -18.67 38.60
CA ALA A 376 6.44 -17.79 39.16
C ALA A 376 6.98 -16.76 38.15
N ARG A 377 6.88 -17.04 36.84
CA ARG A 377 7.30 -16.12 35.78
C ARG A 377 6.26 -15.03 35.50
N VAL A 378 4.97 -15.35 35.68
CA VAL A 378 3.85 -14.40 35.57
C VAL A 378 3.79 -13.47 36.79
N ARG A 379 3.97 -14.00 38.01
CA ARG A 379 3.95 -13.19 39.24
C ARG A 379 5.13 -12.22 39.43
N ARG A 380 6.21 -12.33 38.63
CA ARG A 380 7.32 -11.36 38.71
C ARG A 380 6.99 -9.99 38.10
N HIS A 381 5.89 -9.85 37.36
CA HIS A 381 5.46 -8.56 36.79
C HIS A 381 4.34 -7.87 37.57
N GLU A 382 3.80 -8.49 38.62
CA GLU A 382 2.81 -7.86 39.50
C GLU A 382 3.48 -7.43 40.82
N LYS A 383 4.14 -6.28 40.79
CA LYS A 383 4.32 -5.49 42.03
C LYS A 383 3.04 -4.69 42.27
N PRO A 384 2.42 -4.76 43.45
CA PRO A 384 1.28 -3.91 43.77
C PRO A 384 1.77 -2.48 43.96
N ALA A 385 1.53 -1.65 42.95
CA ALA A 385 1.69 -0.22 43.03
C ALA A 385 0.45 0.38 43.73
N GLU A 386 0.33 0.18 45.04
CA GLU A 386 -0.40 1.10 45.91
C GLU A 386 0.51 2.30 46.22
N GLN A 387 0.87 3.05 45.18
CA GLN A 387 1.22 4.44 45.33
C GLN A 387 0.02 5.23 44.85
N GLN A 388 -0.61 5.92 45.79
CA GLN A 388 -1.57 6.98 45.55
C GLN A 388 -1.22 7.70 44.25
N ALA A 389 -2.09 7.58 43.25
CA ALA A 389 -2.05 8.41 42.07
C ALA A 389 -2.31 9.86 42.50
N GLN A 390 -1.25 10.52 42.98
CA GLN A 390 -1.09 11.94 42.79
C GLN A 390 -1.31 12.16 41.30
N PHE A 391 -2.46 12.74 40.95
CA PHE A 391 -2.70 13.26 39.63
C PHE A 391 -1.45 14.05 39.25
N PRO A 392 -0.69 13.63 38.22
CA PRO A 392 0.52 14.34 37.85
C PRO A 392 0.12 15.78 37.60
N ASN A 393 0.78 16.68 38.36
CA ASN A 393 0.78 18.12 38.19
C ASN A 393 0.34 18.49 36.79
N ARG A 394 -0.78 19.21 36.69
CA ARG A 394 -1.34 19.89 35.51
C ARG A 394 -0.25 20.07 34.44
N ARG A 395 -0.07 19.05 33.59
CA ARG A 395 1.02 19.03 32.62
C ARG A 395 0.81 20.23 31.72
N GLU A 396 1.81 21.10 31.67
CA GLU A 396 1.84 22.20 30.72
C GLU A 396 1.47 21.63 29.35
N THR A 397 0.42 22.19 28.75
CA THR A 397 -0.03 21.77 27.42
C THR A 397 1.18 21.83 26.49
N PRO A 398 1.53 20.73 25.79
CA PRO A 398 2.73 20.70 24.97
C PRO A 398 2.65 21.81 23.93
N VAL A 399 3.72 22.61 23.86
CA VAL A 399 3.82 23.68 22.86
C VAL A 399 3.98 23.02 21.49
N VAL A 400 2.96 23.15 20.65
CA VAL A 400 2.97 22.62 19.28
C VAL A 400 3.61 23.66 18.38
N THR A 401 4.62 23.26 17.61
CA THR A 401 5.29 24.08 16.60
C THR A 401 5.30 23.34 15.26
N LEU A 402 5.66 24.00 14.15
CA LEU A 402 5.78 23.30 12.86
C LEU A 402 6.96 22.30 12.84
N GLU A 403 8.00 22.57 13.65
CA GLU A 403 9.20 21.73 13.78
C GLU A 403 8.90 20.26 14.11
N VAL A 404 7.82 20.00 14.84
CA VAL A 404 7.43 18.63 15.26
C VAL A 404 7.25 17.69 14.06
N PHE A 405 6.89 18.23 12.89
CA PHE A 405 6.69 17.46 11.65
C PHE A 405 7.93 17.36 10.75
N GLU A 406 9.04 18.05 11.03
CA GLU A 406 10.21 18.09 10.13
C GLU A 406 10.82 16.71 9.88
N ALA A 407 10.85 15.84 10.89
CA ALA A 407 11.34 14.47 10.72
C ALA A 407 10.47 13.67 9.73
N ALA A 408 9.14 13.70 9.93
CA ALA A 408 8.18 13.02 9.06
C ALA A 408 8.18 13.62 7.64
N GLN A 409 8.32 14.95 7.53
CA GLN A 409 8.42 15.64 6.25
C GLN A 409 9.65 15.24 5.46
N LYS A 410 10.81 15.16 6.12
CA LYS A 410 12.06 14.77 5.47
C LYS A 410 11.99 13.34 4.97
N GLU A 411 11.48 12.42 5.78
CA GLU A 411 11.31 11.02 5.36
C GLU A 411 10.32 10.87 4.21
N THR A 412 9.16 11.54 4.29
CA THR A 412 8.15 11.51 3.23
C THR A 412 8.69 12.11 1.92
N PHE A 413 9.48 13.18 2.00
CA PHE A 413 10.16 13.75 0.84
C PHE A 413 11.07 12.73 0.14
N TRP A 414 11.88 12.00 0.91
CA TRP A 414 12.76 10.97 0.36
C TRP A 414 11.98 9.77 -0.18
N ASN A 415 10.84 9.42 0.41
CA ASN A 415 9.95 8.40 -0.15
C ASN A 415 9.44 8.83 -1.54
N ILE A 416 8.99 10.07 -1.72
CA ILE A 416 8.57 10.60 -3.02
C ILE A 416 9.75 10.59 -4.01
N PHE A 417 10.93 11.03 -3.56
CA PHE A 417 12.14 11.08 -4.37
C PHE A 417 12.58 9.72 -4.88
N ALA A 418 12.50 8.69 -4.04
CA ALA A 418 12.93 7.34 -4.39
C ALA A 418 11.89 6.57 -5.22
N SER A 419 10.60 6.94 -5.15
CA SER A 419 9.51 6.17 -5.76
C SER A 419 8.92 6.84 -7.01
N VAL A 420 8.18 7.94 -6.83
CA VAL A 420 7.34 8.55 -7.87
C VAL A 420 8.12 9.55 -8.72
N PHE A 421 9.06 10.28 -8.11
CA PHE A 421 9.79 11.34 -8.81
C PHE A 421 10.62 10.86 -10.03
N PRO A 422 11.31 9.71 -10.00
CA PRO A 422 12.05 9.21 -11.17
C PRO A 422 11.14 8.97 -12.38
N LYS A 423 9.89 8.56 -12.15
CA LYS A 423 8.88 8.36 -13.20
C LYS A 423 8.44 9.68 -13.82
N LEU A 424 8.27 10.72 -13.00
CA LEU A 424 7.97 12.07 -13.48
C LEU A 424 9.10 12.61 -14.37
N VAL A 425 10.36 12.40 -13.96
CA VAL A 425 11.53 12.82 -14.75
C VAL A 425 11.62 12.04 -16.07
N ALA A 426 11.33 10.73 -16.06
CA ALA A 426 11.30 9.92 -17.29
C ALA A 426 10.20 10.39 -18.25
N ASP A 427 8.98 10.62 -17.75
CA ASP A 427 7.85 11.16 -18.52
C ASP A 427 8.20 12.51 -19.17
N TYR A 428 8.85 13.39 -18.40
CA TYR A 428 9.25 14.72 -18.87
C TYR A 428 10.30 14.64 -19.99
N LYS A 429 11.33 13.81 -19.82
CA LYS A 429 12.39 13.61 -20.83
C LYS A 429 11.87 13.00 -22.11
N GLU A 430 10.90 12.09 -22.01
CA GLU A 430 10.28 11.49 -23.19
C GLU A 430 9.44 12.53 -23.95
N ALA A 431 8.68 13.38 -23.25
CA ALA A 431 7.95 14.47 -23.87
C ALA A 431 8.89 15.48 -24.56
N GLU A 432 10.03 15.79 -23.94
CA GLU A 432 11.05 16.67 -24.50
C GLU A 432 11.64 16.11 -25.79
N ARG A 433 11.99 14.82 -25.83
CA ARG A 433 12.45 14.14 -27.07
C ARG A 433 11.43 14.23 -28.19
N ILE A 434 10.17 13.90 -27.91
CA ILE A 434 9.09 13.97 -28.90
C ILE A 434 8.93 15.40 -29.44
N SER A 435 9.13 16.42 -28.60
CA SER A 435 9.06 17.83 -29.03
C SER A 435 10.25 18.28 -29.87
N GLN A 436 11.41 17.61 -29.76
CA GLN A 436 12.59 17.90 -30.58
C GLN A 436 12.53 17.24 -31.96
N ASP A 437 11.77 16.14 -32.09
CA ASP A 437 11.58 15.42 -33.35
C ASP A 437 10.46 16.00 -34.25
N LEU A 438 9.60 16.87 -33.70
CA LEU A 438 8.53 17.58 -34.40
C LEU A 438 8.99 18.97 -34.87
#